data_AF-A0A382C9M9-F1
#
_entry.id   AF-A0A382C9M9-F1
#
_cell.length_a   1.000
_cell.length_b   1.000
_cell.length_c   1.000
_cell.angle_alpha   90.00
_cell.angle_beta   90.00
_cell.angle_gamma   90.00
#
_symmetry.space_group_name_H-M   'P 1'
#
loop_
_entity.id
_entity.type
_entity.pdbx_description
1 polymer ?
#
loop_
_entity_poly.entity_id
_entity_poly.type
_entity_poly.pdbx_seq_one_letter_code
_entity_poly.pdbx_strand_id
1 'polypeptide(L)'
;MNSSQNRAFEWVSQDLQPYVLCFFIALAVTRFFFVLWPKFKIFGQAAAENRFNEPITRLWNTIRIAFFQTKILKERKSGWMHALIFWGFIVLLVRAGWFFFIGFFPTMEFSASGITTSYAFLKDLFVVLVGLAVSYALYRR
;
A
#
# COMPACT_ATOMS: atom_id res chain seq x y z
N MET A 1 21.55 22.98 -11.11
CA MET A 1 21.30 22.34 -9.81
C MET A 1 20.34 21.19 -10.05
N ASN A 2 20.77 19.93 -9.91
CA ASN A 2 19.86 18.78 -9.97
C ASN A 2 18.95 18.84 -8.75
N SER A 3 17.75 19.39 -8.90
CA SER A 3 16.74 19.32 -7.85
C SER A 3 16.39 17.85 -7.62
N SER A 4 16.58 17.37 -6.38
CA SER A 4 16.16 16.02 -6.02
C SER A 4 14.66 15.88 -6.25
N GLN A 5 14.27 15.02 -7.19
CA GLN A 5 12.86 14.67 -7.40
C GLN A 5 12.26 14.00 -6.16
N ASN A 6 13.11 13.34 -5.35
CA ASN A 6 12.71 12.62 -4.16
C ASN A 6 13.14 13.37 -2.89
N ARG A 7 12.24 14.21 -2.38
CA ARG A 7 12.47 14.97 -1.14
C ARG A 7 12.78 14.08 0.07
N ALA A 8 12.37 12.81 0.08
CA ALA A 8 12.70 11.89 1.18
C ALA A 8 14.20 11.56 1.24
N PHE A 9 14.93 11.75 0.14
CA PHE A 9 16.37 11.50 0.01
C PHE A 9 17.15 12.75 -0.35
N GLU A 10 16.63 13.95 -0.05
CA GLU A 10 17.35 15.21 -0.30
C GLU A 10 18.71 15.32 0.42
N TRP A 11 18.91 14.48 1.45
CA TRP A 11 20.14 14.35 2.23
C TRP A 11 21.11 13.27 1.71
N VAL A 12 20.78 12.58 0.60
CA VAL A 12 21.63 11.56 -0.04
C VAL A 12 21.95 11.99 -1.47
N SER A 13 23.19 11.75 -1.94
CA SER A 13 23.50 11.97 -3.35
C SER A 13 22.70 11.03 -4.25
N GLN A 14 22.34 11.48 -5.45
CA GLN A 14 21.55 10.69 -6.40
C GLN A 14 22.21 9.34 -6.71
N ASP A 15 23.54 9.29 -6.76
CA ASP A 15 24.30 8.06 -7.00
C ASP A 15 24.21 7.06 -5.84
N LEU A 16 24.07 7.54 -4.59
CA LEU A 16 23.98 6.69 -3.40
C LEU A 16 22.54 6.30 -3.04
N GLN A 17 21.55 7.07 -3.52
CA GLN A 17 20.14 6.89 -3.19
C GLN A 17 19.62 5.45 -3.40
N PRO A 18 19.88 4.77 -4.53
CA PRO A 18 19.41 3.40 -4.74
C PRO A 18 20.01 2.41 -3.74
N TYR A 19 21.28 2.59 -3.36
CA TYR A 19 21.97 1.71 -2.42
C TYR A 19 21.45 1.88 -0.99
N VAL A 20 21.25 3.12 -0.56
CA VAL A 20 20.66 3.43 0.76
C VAL A 20 19.24 2.85 0.84
N LEU A 21 18.44 3.02 -0.21
CA LEU A 21 17.10 2.47 -0.29
C LEU A 21 17.11 0.93 -0.25
N CYS A 22 18.00 0.28 -1.02
CA CYS A 22 18.19 -1.16 -1.01
C CYS A 22 18.54 -1.69 0.39
N PHE A 23 19.43 -1.00 1.10
CA PHE A 23 19.81 -1.36 2.47
C PHE A 23 18.60 -1.34 3.41
N PHE A 24 17.81 -0.26 3.42
CA PHE A 24 16.62 -0.18 4.27
C PHE A 24 15.55 -1.21 3.88
N ILE A 25 15.33 -1.45 2.59
CA ILE A 25 14.39 -2.48 2.13
C ILE A 25 14.87 -3.86 2.56
N ALA A 26 16.16 -4.18 2.39
CA ALA A 26 16.72 -5.46 2.80
C ALA A 26 16.54 -5.68 4.31
N LEU A 27 16.81 -4.67 5.13
CA LEU A 27 16.56 -4.72 6.58
C LEU A 27 15.09 -4.94 6.91
N ALA A 28 14.18 -4.18 6.30
CA ALA A 28 12.75 -4.28 6.54
C ALA A 28 12.19 -5.65 6.12
N VAL A 29 12.57 -6.13 4.94
CA VAL A 29 12.16 -7.44 4.39
C VAL A 29 12.72 -8.58 5.23
N THR A 30 14.00 -8.51 5.61
CA THR A 30 14.62 -9.51 6.50
C THR A 30 13.87 -9.57 7.83
N ARG A 31 13.59 -8.42 8.44
CA ARG A 31 12.86 -8.37 9.70
C ARG A 31 11.43 -8.91 9.54
N PHE A 32 10.74 -8.54 8.47
CA PHE A 32 9.39 -9.03 8.16
C PHE A 32 9.37 -10.56 8.06
N PHE A 33 10.25 -11.16 7.25
CA PHE A 33 10.30 -12.61 7.10
C PHE A 33 10.75 -13.33 8.37
N PHE A 34 11.68 -12.76 9.13
CA PHE A 34 12.07 -13.31 10.43
C PHE A 34 10.88 -13.41 11.39
N VAL A 35 10.04 -12.37 11.47
CA VAL A 35 8.84 -12.35 12.32
C VAL A 35 7.73 -13.25 11.76
N LEU A 36 7.64 -13.36 10.44
CA LEU A 36 6.61 -14.14 9.76
C LEU A 36 6.91 -15.65 9.77
N TRP A 37 8.18 -16.02 9.86
CA TRP A 37 8.65 -17.42 9.78
C TRP A 37 7.98 -18.37 10.77
N PRO A 38 7.86 -18.06 12.08
CA PRO A 38 7.14 -18.93 13.01
C PRO A 38 5.66 -19.09 12.65
N LYS A 39 5.02 -18.03 12.14
CA LYS A 39 3.61 -18.06 11.73
C LYS A 39 3.43 -18.95 10.50
N PHE A 40 4.34 -18.88 9.54
CA PHE A 40 4.33 -19.79 8.39
C PHE A 40 4.51 -21.25 8.79
N LYS A 41 5.36 -21.55 9.78
CA LYS A 41 5.51 -22.92 10.30
C LYS A 41 4.20 -23.47 10.87
N ILE A 42 3.44 -22.63 11.58
CA ILE A 42 2.11 -23.02 12.11
C ILE A 42 1.15 -23.29 10.95
N PHE A 43 1.11 -22.43 9.93
CA PHE A 43 0.27 -22.66 8.76
C PHE A 43 0.63 -23.93 7.98
N GLY A 44 1.91 -24.32 7.97
CA GLY A 44 2.36 -25.56 7.34
C GLY A 44 1.84 -26.83 8.04
N GLN A 45 1.35 -26.72 9.27
CA GLN A 45 0.72 -27.83 10.01
C GLN A 45 -0.78 -27.94 9.75
N ALA A 46 -1.39 -26.95 9.07
CA ALA A 46 -2.79 -27.00 8.72
C ALA A 46 -3.05 -28.05 7.63
N ALA A 47 -4.25 -28.62 7.63
CA ALA A 47 -4.67 -29.57 6.60
C ALA A 47 -4.55 -28.95 5.19
N ALA A 48 -4.11 -29.76 4.23
CA ALA A 48 -4.00 -29.34 2.85
C ALA A 48 -5.40 -29.08 2.27
N GLU A 49 -5.72 -27.81 2.04
CA GLU A 49 -6.94 -27.39 1.36
C GLU A 49 -6.68 -27.32 -0.16
N ASN A 50 -7.57 -27.89 -0.98
CA ASN A 50 -7.48 -27.69 -2.42
C ASN A 50 -7.84 -26.23 -2.74
N ARG A 51 -6.82 -25.41 -3.04
CA ARG A 51 -6.99 -23.98 -3.36
C ARG A 51 -7.30 -23.72 -4.83
N PHE A 52 -7.16 -24.73 -5.68
CA PHE A 52 -7.40 -24.65 -7.12
C PHE A 52 -8.75 -25.25 -7.52
N ASN A 53 -9.60 -25.60 -6.56
CA ASN A 53 -11.00 -25.87 -6.84
C ASN A 53 -11.72 -24.55 -7.18
N GLU A 54 -12.49 -24.55 -8.27
CA GLU A 54 -13.31 -23.41 -8.71
C GLU A 54 -12.58 -22.05 -8.69
N PRO A 55 -11.44 -21.91 -9.39
CA PRO A 55 -10.58 -20.73 -9.27
C PRO A 55 -11.31 -19.43 -9.65
N ILE A 56 -12.23 -19.50 -10.63
CA ILE A 56 -13.04 -18.36 -11.07
C ILE A 56 -14.02 -17.93 -9.97
N THR A 57 -14.76 -18.87 -9.37
CA THR A 57 -15.69 -18.60 -8.27
C THR A 57 -14.97 -17.97 -7.08
N ARG A 58 -13.79 -18.49 -6.73
CA ARG A 58 -12.98 -17.97 -5.62
C ARG A 58 -12.45 -16.58 -5.91
N LEU A 59 -11.94 -16.33 -7.13
CA LEU A 59 -11.49 -15.01 -7.54
C LEU A 59 -12.63 -13.99 -7.47
N TRP A 60 -13.81 -14.34 -7.99
CA TRP A 60 -14.97 -13.46 -7.93
C TRP A 60 -15.42 -13.19 -6.50
N ASN A 61 -15.41 -14.22 -5.64
CA ASN A 61 -15.69 -14.06 -4.22
C ASN A 61 -14.67 -13.12 -3.54
N THR A 62 -13.38 -13.23 -3.87
CA THR A 62 -12.36 -12.32 -3.35
C THR A 62 -12.60 -10.88 -3.82
N ILE A 63 -12.87 -10.65 -5.10
CA ILE A 63 -13.18 -9.31 -5.61
C ILE A 63 -14.42 -8.74 -4.91
N ARG A 64 -15.50 -9.51 -4.83
CA ARG A 64 -16.77 -9.09 -4.21
C ARG A 64 -16.64 -8.83 -2.71
N ILE A 65 -15.89 -9.64 -1.99
CA ILE A 65 -15.82 -9.56 -0.52
C ILE A 65 -14.69 -8.64 -0.07
N ALA A 66 -13.50 -8.77 -0.66
CA ALA A 66 -12.31 -8.03 -0.22
C ALA A 66 -12.25 -6.62 -0.83
N PHE A 67 -12.38 -6.50 -2.15
CA PHE A 67 -12.32 -5.18 -2.80
C PHE A 67 -13.61 -4.39 -2.62
N PHE A 68 -14.76 -4.97 -2.98
CA PHE A 68 -16.05 -4.29 -2.80
C PHE A 68 -16.56 -4.27 -1.36
N GLN A 69 -15.87 -4.94 -0.43
CA GLN A 69 -16.18 -4.92 1.01
C GLN A 69 -17.64 -5.26 1.35
N THR A 70 -18.31 -6.06 0.52
CA THR A 70 -19.76 -6.31 0.61
C THR A 70 -20.22 -6.87 1.95
N LYS A 71 -19.36 -7.62 2.67
CA LYS A 71 -19.66 -8.10 4.02
C LYS A 71 -19.51 -7.00 5.09
N ILE A 72 -18.50 -6.14 4.96
CA ILE A 72 -18.14 -5.13 5.94
C ILE A 72 -19.11 -3.93 5.87
N LEU A 73 -19.57 -3.59 4.66
CA LEU A 73 -20.53 -2.51 4.41
C LEU A 73 -21.94 -2.77 4.97
N LYS A 74 -22.24 -4.00 5.43
CA LYS A 74 -23.50 -4.30 6.14
C LYS A 74 -23.64 -3.49 7.43
N GLU A 75 -22.53 -3.22 8.11
CA GLU A 75 -22.48 -2.41 9.31
C GLU A 75 -22.24 -0.94 8.95
N ARG A 76 -23.30 -0.14 8.78
CA ARG A 76 -23.21 1.20 8.14
C ARG A 76 -22.09 2.09 8.69
N LYS A 77 -22.01 2.30 10.02
CA LYS A 77 -20.98 3.19 10.61
C LYS A 77 -19.57 2.61 10.51
N SER A 78 -19.43 1.32 10.83
CA SER A 78 -18.15 0.61 10.84
C SER A 78 -17.59 0.41 9.43
N GLY A 79 -18.48 0.11 8.49
CA GLY A 79 -18.15 -0.32 7.15
C GLY A 79 -17.65 0.82 6.28
N TRP A 80 -18.30 1.98 6.34
CA TRP A 80 -17.83 3.16 5.60
C TRP A 80 -16.43 3.59 6.01
N MET A 81 -16.13 3.54 7.31
CA MET A 81 -14.78 3.80 7.79
C MET A 81 -13.77 2.80 7.23
N HIS A 82 -14.05 1.49 7.27
CA HIS A 82 -13.16 0.48 6.68
C HIS A 82 -12.97 0.65 5.16
N ALA A 83 -14.03 1.04 4.45
CA ALA A 83 -13.97 1.28 3.01
C ALA A 83 -13.10 2.49 2.68
N LEU A 84 -13.27 3.60 3.41
CA LEU A 84 -12.45 4.79 3.22
C LEU A 84 -10.97 4.51 3.53
N ILE A 85 -10.69 3.77 4.60
CA ILE A 85 -9.33 3.35 4.95
C ILE A 85 -8.73 2.49 3.83
N PHE A 86 -9.43 1.45 3.38
CA PHE A 86 -8.92 0.53 2.36
C PHE A 86 -8.67 1.21 1.01
N TRP A 87 -9.68 1.89 0.46
CA TRP A 87 -9.56 2.54 -0.84
C TRP A 87 -8.60 3.73 -0.81
N GLY A 88 -8.60 4.48 0.29
CA GLY A 88 -7.62 5.52 0.49
C GLY A 88 -6.20 4.98 0.57
N PHE A 89 -5.95 3.87 1.26
CA PHE A 89 -4.64 3.24 1.25
C PHE A 89 -4.23 2.75 -0.15
N ILE A 90 -5.16 2.26 -0.99
CA ILE A 90 -4.83 1.92 -2.39
C ILE A 90 -4.34 3.16 -3.15
N VAL A 91 -5.04 4.28 -3.03
CA VAL A 91 -4.64 5.54 -3.68
C VAL A 91 -3.28 6.03 -3.17
N LEU A 92 -3.05 5.97 -1.86
CA LEU A 92 -1.79 6.36 -1.24
C LEU A 92 -0.64 5.40 -1.58
N LEU A 93 -0.92 4.11 -1.76
CA LEU A 93 0.05 3.10 -2.16
C LEU A 93 0.66 3.42 -3.53
N VAL A 94 -0.15 3.94 -4.47
CA VAL A 94 0.35 4.38 -5.78
C VAL A 94 1.42 5.47 -5.60
N ARG A 95 1.22 6.44 -4.70
CA ARG A 95 2.21 7.49 -4.42
C ARG A 95 3.43 6.93 -3.72
N ALA A 96 3.25 6.03 -2.76
CA ALA A 96 4.35 5.36 -2.08
C ALA A 96 5.21 4.56 -3.08
N GLY A 97 4.57 3.79 -3.97
CA GLY A 97 5.24 3.06 -5.05
C GLY A 97 6.04 3.98 -5.96
N TRP A 98 5.48 5.15 -6.31
CA TRP A 98 6.22 6.17 -7.06
C TRP A 98 7.47 6.65 -6.32
N PHE A 99 7.40 6.88 -5.00
CA PHE A 99 8.57 7.26 -4.21
C PHE A 99 9.66 6.19 -4.17
N PHE A 100 9.30 4.91 -4.10
CA PHE A 100 10.27 3.82 -4.24
C PHE A 100 10.88 3.78 -5.65
N PHE A 101 10.06 4.00 -6.68
CA PHE A 101 10.50 3.98 -8.06
C PHE A 101 11.54 5.08 -8.36
N ILE A 102 11.23 6.35 -8.09
CA ILE A 102 12.22 7.44 -8.23
C ILE A 102 13.36 7.33 -7.21
N GLY A 103 13.12 6.56 -6.14
CA GLY A 103 14.12 6.07 -5.18
C GLY A 103 15.27 5.31 -5.86
N PHE A 104 14.92 4.37 -6.72
CA PHE A 104 15.89 3.56 -7.48
C PHE A 104 16.36 4.21 -8.78
N PHE A 105 15.53 5.06 -9.39
CA PHE A 105 15.81 5.70 -10.68
C PHE A 105 15.73 7.23 -10.57
N PRO A 106 16.69 7.89 -9.88
CA PRO A 106 16.62 9.32 -9.55
C PRO A 106 16.75 10.25 -10.76
N THR A 107 17.25 9.76 -11.90
CA THR A 107 17.40 10.52 -13.16
C THR A 107 16.20 10.37 -14.09
N MET A 108 15.24 9.50 -13.78
CA MET A 108 14.09 9.27 -14.64
C MET A 108 13.07 10.41 -14.47
N GLU A 109 12.73 11.09 -15.55
CA GLU A 109 11.67 12.09 -15.56
C GLU A 109 10.38 11.50 -16.12
N PHE A 110 9.26 11.73 -15.43
CA PHE A 110 7.94 11.29 -15.89
C PHE A 110 7.09 12.51 -16.24
N SER A 111 6.90 12.74 -17.54
CA SER A 111 6.05 13.82 -18.05
C SER A 111 4.64 13.32 -18.35
N ALA A 112 3.74 13.36 -17.37
CA ALA A 112 2.31 13.10 -17.57
C ALA A 112 1.46 14.20 -16.94
N SER A 113 1.69 15.45 -17.37
CA SER A 113 1.18 16.69 -16.76
C SER A 113 -0.32 16.70 -16.43
N GLY A 114 -1.16 16.09 -17.28
CA GLY A 114 -2.60 15.97 -17.03
C GLY A 114 -2.94 14.95 -15.94
N ILE A 115 -2.33 13.77 -15.97
CA ILE A 115 -2.59 12.67 -15.03
C ILE A 115 -2.06 13.03 -13.64
N THR A 116 -0.90 13.70 -13.56
CA THR A 116 -0.26 14.07 -12.30
C THR A 116 -1.10 15.04 -11.47
N THR A 117 -1.78 15.99 -12.11
CA THR A 117 -2.57 17.01 -11.41
C THR A 117 -3.87 16.42 -10.85
N SER A 118 -4.62 15.68 -11.65
CA SER A 118 -5.85 15.01 -11.19
C SER A 118 -5.56 13.99 -10.09
N TYR A 119 -4.47 13.23 -10.23
CA TYR A 119 -4.04 12.29 -9.19
C TYR A 119 -3.63 13.01 -7.90
N ALA A 120 -2.92 14.14 -7.97
CA ALA A 120 -2.52 14.90 -6.79
C ALA A 120 -3.73 15.34 -5.97
N PHE A 121 -4.75 15.91 -6.63
CA PHE A 121 -6.01 16.29 -6.00
C PHE A 121 -6.73 15.09 -5.36
N LEU A 122 -6.86 13.99 -6.11
CA LEU A 122 -7.47 12.75 -5.60
C LEU A 122 -6.73 12.24 -4.36
N LYS A 123 -5.39 12.24 -4.41
CA LYS A 123 -4.55 11.84 -3.29
C LYS A 123 -4.75 12.75 -2.09
N ASP A 124 -4.79 14.07 -2.27
CA ASP A 124 -4.99 15.04 -1.17
C ASP A 124 -6.35 14.82 -0.48
N LEU A 125 -7.40 14.61 -1.27
CA LEU A 125 -8.72 14.25 -0.75
C LEU A 125 -8.65 12.97 0.08
N PHE A 126 -8.02 11.92 -0.43
CA PHE A 126 -7.90 10.65 0.31
C PHE A 126 -7.01 10.74 1.55
N VAL A 127 -5.99 11.60 1.59
CA VAL A 127 -5.21 11.86 2.82
C VAL A 127 -6.14 12.37 3.93
N VAL A 128 -7.00 13.33 3.62
CA VAL A 128 -7.96 13.88 4.60
C VAL A 128 -8.99 12.83 5.00
N LEU A 129 -9.60 12.13 4.04
CA LEU A 129 -10.62 11.12 4.30
C LEU A 129 -10.08 9.95 5.15
N VAL A 130 -8.89 9.44 4.83
CA VAL A 130 -8.24 8.38 5.61
C VAL A 130 -7.88 8.89 6.99
N GLY A 131 -7.35 10.12 7.11
CA GLY A 131 -7.03 10.73 8.39
C GLY A 131 -8.25 10.79 9.32
N LEU A 132 -9.40 11.24 8.80
CA LEU A 132 -10.67 11.25 9.54
C LEU A 132 -11.15 9.83 9.87
N ALA A 133 -11.10 8.90 8.92
CA ALA A 133 -11.55 7.53 9.12
C ALA A 133 -10.70 6.79 10.16
N VAL A 134 -9.38 6.93 10.13
CA VAL A 134 -8.47 6.36 11.13
C VAL A 134 -8.67 7.03 12.49
N SER A 135 -8.87 8.35 12.55
CA SER A 135 -9.16 9.03 13.81
C SER A 135 -10.46 8.52 14.45
N TYR A 136 -11.51 8.35 13.65
CA TYR A 136 -12.76 7.73 14.09
C TYR A 136 -12.57 6.26 14.49
N ALA A 137 -11.74 5.52 13.76
CA ALA A 137 -11.38 4.14 14.09
C ALA A 137 -10.69 4.02 15.45
N LEU A 138 -9.82 4.98 15.79
CA LEU A 138 -9.15 5.06 17.09
C LEU A 138 -10.13 5.44 18.20
N TYR A 139 -10.99 6.42 17.98
CA TYR A 139 -11.98 6.87 18.97
C TYR A 139 -12.99 5.78 19.37
N ARG A 140 -13.43 4.95 18.42
CA ARG A 140 -14.43 3.89 18.71
C ARG A 140 -13.84 2.64 19.37
N ARG A 141 -12.51 2.51 19.38
CA ARG A 141 -11.80 1.27 19.71
C ARG A 141 -11.75 1.08 21.22
#